data_AF-W7L9Z3-F1
#
_entry.id   AF-W7L9Z3-F1
#
_cell.length_a   1.000
_cell.length_b   1.000
_cell.length_c   1.000
_cell.angle_alpha   90.00
_cell.angle_beta   90.00
_cell.angle_gamma   90.00
#
_symmetry.space_group_name_H-M   'P 1'
#
loop_
_entity.id
_entity.type
_entity.pdbx_description
1 polymer ?
#
loop_
_entity_poly.entity_id
_entity_poly.type
_entity_poly.pdbx_seq_one_letter_code
_entity_poly.pdbx_strand_id
1 'polypeptide(L)'
;MKSKWYFISFLFILFLCAGTGEVSAKTLVDAPHIRQMPELPRGCEVTSLAMLLESQGFNVPKMTLAKEVRKVPFKKNGLHGNPYDGFVGNMYTYSQPGLGVYHGPIYDLANKYLPGKVVNLTGSNASAIYRALDNGSPVWVITNTLFKPLSSSYFQTWQTSSGPLRITYKEHSVLVTGYDSQYVYINDPLYYGKHRKVSRKNFEGSWVQMGRQAITVVPNSNWDAELIPGQTGKLTVLKPITLWNRTGSGLSAAKVLQPLERLKVCGYDSKHGGQYKICSGGYVTNMSGYIRYETPSSAVLNKANIGFAERDMKTAISYAGSLKWEIHIDYRKDKYPEKVTDYPNMTYFNGTKKYMNSAQAAINRISDKVKQNELQTSLNTNVVVHYKRAQGYIDAVTSGKKLLAMTDELQNTMSTDPLSDTGESLFHTLSYEIKKNAVLLYRVYGQSTREAILASYKAPAEKEIDKHRFAISAKMKIDELETLSKQPISDEEYTARVAEIENLVSQIPDASVKAVYLEKLAEFKQ
;
A
#
# COMPACT_ATOMS: atom_id res chain seq x y z
N MET A 1 -50.69 -13.06 17.07
CA MET A 1 -50.01 -12.89 15.78
C MET A 1 -49.10 -11.66 15.82
N LYS A 2 -47.79 -11.86 16.04
CA LYS A 2 -46.75 -10.82 15.92
C LYS A 2 -45.68 -11.42 15.01
N SER A 3 -45.61 -11.00 13.75
CA SER A 3 -44.59 -11.49 12.80
C SER A 3 -43.37 -10.59 12.81
N LYS A 4 -42.24 -11.18 13.20
CA LYS A 4 -40.89 -10.64 13.10
C LYS A 4 -40.53 -10.35 11.63
N TRP A 5 -39.93 -9.19 11.35
CA TRP A 5 -39.18 -8.96 10.12
C TRP A 5 -37.71 -8.75 10.47
N TYR A 6 -36.88 -9.64 9.95
CA TYR A 6 -35.42 -9.62 10.08
C TYR A 6 -34.83 -8.61 9.10
N PHE A 7 -34.04 -7.66 9.60
CA PHE A 7 -33.18 -6.81 8.76
C PHE A 7 -31.90 -7.60 8.42
N ILE A 8 -31.80 -8.07 7.17
CA ILE A 8 -30.55 -8.59 6.60
C ILE A 8 -29.87 -7.42 5.89
N SER A 9 -28.80 -6.90 6.48
CA SER A 9 -27.93 -5.91 5.85
C SER A 9 -27.04 -6.63 4.83
N PHE A 10 -27.35 -6.46 3.54
CA PHE A 10 -26.53 -6.97 2.45
C PHE A 10 -25.25 -6.12 2.33
N LEU A 11 -24.13 -6.73 2.68
CA LEU A 11 -22.78 -6.23 2.44
C LEU A 11 -22.55 -6.19 0.91
N PHE A 12 -22.62 -5.01 0.30
CA PHE A 12 -22.29 -4.84 -1.11
C PHE A 12 -20.78 -4.99 -1.31
N ILE A 13 -20.40 -6.17 -1.82
CA ILE A 13 -19.08 -6.47 -2.37
C ILE A 13 -18.86 -5.55 -3.57
N LEU A 14 -17.89 -4.64 -3.49
CA LEU A 14 -17.50 -3.79 -4.61
C LEU A 14 -16.77 -4.65 -5.65
N PHE A 15 -17.55 -5.18 -6.59
CA PHE A 15 -17.11 -5.88 -7.78
C PHE A 15 -16.48 -4.87 -8.76
N LEU A 16 -15.41 -5.27 -9.44
CA LEU A 16 -14.81 -4.53 -10.55
C LEU A 16 -15.88 -4.19 -11.59
N CYS A 17 -16.12 -2.90 -11.81
CA CYS A 17 -16.66 -2.39 -13.06
C CYS A 17 -15.58 -1.54 -13.74
N ALA A 18 -15.21 -1.95 -14.95
CA ALA A 18 -14.55 -1.10 -15.91
C ALA A 18 -15.48 0.11 -16.18
N GLY A 19 -15.22 1.21 -15.46
CA GLY A 19 -15.94 2.46 -15.64
C GLY A 19 -15.57 3.08 -16.98
N THR A 20 -16.48 2.94 -17.95
CA THR A 20 -16.65 3.91 -19.04
C THR A 20 -16.75 5.30 -18.42
N GLY A 21 -15.86 6.20 -18.83
CA GLY A 21 -15.63 7.48 -18.15
C GLY A 21 -16.89 8.32 -17.95
N GLU A 22 -17.27 8.50 -16.68
CA GLU A 22 -18.22 9.51 -16.25
C GLU A 22 -17.48 10.84 -15.98
N VAL A 23 -17.90 11.84 -16.76
CA VAL A 23 -17.91 13.31 -16.54
C VAL A 23 -16.75 13.90 -15.73
N SER A 24 -15.70 14.33 -16.44
CA SER A 24 -14.51 14.98 -15.86
C SER A 24 -14.74 16.47 -15.59
N ALA A 25 -14.34 16.90 -14.39
CA ALA A 25 -14.15 18.30 -14.03
C ALA A 25 -13.27 19.00 -15.07
N LYS A 26 -13.51 20.30 -15.31
CA LYS A 26 -12.70 21.10 -16.23
C LYS A 26 -11.23 21.07 -15.80
N THR A 27 -10.36 20.47 -16.61
CA THR A 27 -8.91 20.53 -16.44
C THR A 27 -8.37 21.66 -17.30
N LEU A 28 -7.59 22.56 -16.69
CA LEU A 28 -6.90 23.64 -17.39
C LEU A 28 -5.46 23.73 -16.87
N VAL A 29 -4.51 23.71 -17.80
CA VAL A 29 -3.08 23.81 -17.54
C VAL A 29 -2.64 25.20 -18.01
N ASP A 30 -1.97 25.95 -17.14
CA ASP A 30 -1.39 27.22 -17.56
C ASP A 30 -0.21 26.98 -18.49
N ALA A 31 -0.21 27.70 -19.61
CA ALA A 31 0.86 27.73 -20.57
C ALA A 31 0.87 29.12 -21.21
N PRO A 32 2.04 29.65 -21.59
CA PRO A 32 2.13 30.91 -22.31
C PRO A 32 1.40 30.82 -23.66
N HIS A 33 1.00 31.98 -24.16
CA HIS A 33 0.40 32.10 -25.49
C HIS A 33 1.29 32.95 -26.36
N ILE A 34 1.77 32.35 -27.44
CA ILE A 34 2.70 32.98 -28.38
C ILE A 34 2.04 32.94 -29.74
N ARG A 35 1.93 34.10 -30.39
CA ARG A 35 1.44 34.20 -31.76
C ARG A 35 2.57 33.90 -32.74
N GLN A 36 2.30 33.21 -33.84
CA GLN A 36 3.32 32.95 -34.86
C GLN A 36 3.61 34.20 -35.71
N MET A 37 2.59 35.03 -35.93
CA MET A 37 2.66 36.25 -36.74
C MET A 37 3.26 37.44 -35.97
N PRO A 38 3.90 38.40 -36.68
CA PRO A 38 4.08 38.45 -38.14
C PRO A 38 5.25 37.61 -38.69
N GLU A 39 6.15 37.11 -37.85
CA GLU A 39 7.47 36.62 -38.25
C GLU A 39 7.45 35.25 -38.94
N LEU A 40 6.49 34.39 -38.59
CA LEU A 40 6.40 33.02 -39.10
C LEU A 40 5.01 32.71 -39.69
N PRO A 41 4.75 33.09 -40.95
CA PRO A 41 3.53 32.75 -41.68
C PRO A 41 3.14 31.27 -41.63
N ARG A 42 4.11 30.34 -41.61
CA ARG A 42 3.85 28.89 -41.46
C ARG A 42 4.56 28.30 -40.23
N GLY A 43 4.60 29.03 -39.12
CA GLY A 43 5.35 28.63 -37.91
C GLY A 43 4.51 28.02 -36.79
N CYS A 44 3.34 27.46 -37.08
CA CYS A 44 2.41 27.02 -36.04
C CYS A 44 3.01 25.93 -35.13
N GLU A 45 3.81 25.03 -35.69
CA GLU A 45 4.44 23.89 -35.02
C GLU A 45 5.54 24.33 -34.06
N VAL A 46 6.48 25.14 -34.54
CA VAL A 46 7.59 25.66 -33.72
C VAL A 46 7.10 26.68 -32.70
N THR A 47 6.03 27.42 -33.00
CA THR A 47 5.42 28.34 -32.03
C THR A 47 4.67 27.58 -30.93
N SER A 48 3.93 26.52 -31.29
CA SER A 48 3.31 25.63 -30.31
C SER A 48 4.35 24.88 -29.48
N LEU A 49 5.49 24.50 -30.07
CA LEU A 49 6.61 23.92 -29.33
C LEU A 49 7.22 24.94 -28.36
N ALA A 50 7.39 26.21 -28.77
CA ALA A 50 7.86 27.26 -27.86
C ALA A 50 6.97 27.38 -26.62
N MET A 51 5.63 27.38 -26.82
CA MET A 51 4.68 27.41 -25.71
C MET A 51 4.79 26.17 -24.80
N LEU A 52 5.00 24.97 -25.36
CA LEU A 52 5.20 23.74 -24.58
C LEU A 52 6.50 23.81 -23.76
N LEU A 53 7.61 24.24 -24.34
CA LEU A 53 8.90 24.35 -23.65
C LEU A 53 8.85 25.39 -22.52
N GLU A 54 8.26 26.56 -22.80
CA GLU A 54 8.16 27.64 -21.82
C GLU A 54 7.22 27.26 -20.66
N SER A 55 6.18 26.44 -20.89
CA SER A 55 5.35 25.88 -19.80
C SER A 55 6.15 25.04 -18.80
N GLN A 56 7.33 24.55 -19.17
CA GLN A 56 8.23 23.80 -18.31
C GLN A 56 9.40 24.64 -17.76
N GLY A 57 9.35 25.96 -17.95
CA GLY A 57 10.38 26.90 -17.54
C GLY A 57 11.55 27.04 -18.53
N PHE A 58 11.44 26.48 -19.74
CA PHE A 58 12.47 26.61 -20.78
C PHE A 58 12.03 27.63 -21.82
N ASN A 59 12.40 28.89 -21.60
CA ASN A 59 12.06 29.97 -22.51
C ASN A 59 12.97 29.94 -23.76
N VAL A 60 12.48 29.33 -24.84
CA VAL A 60 13.15 29.29 -26.14
C VAL A 60 12.30 30.03 -27.17
N PRO A 61 12.79 31.14 -27.75
CA PRO A 61 12.03 31.90 -28.73
C PRO A 61 11.65 31.07 -29.95
N LYS A 62 10.41 31.25 -30.46
CA LYS A 62 9.91 30.60 -31.70
C LYS A 62 10.87 30.76 -32.89
N MET A 63 11.58 31.90 -32.98
CA MET A 63 12.54 32.17 -34.06
C MET A 63 13.80 31.30 -33.96
N THR A 64 14.21 30.95 -32.75
CA THR A 64 15.32 30.00 -32.54
C THR A 64 14.88 28.60 -32.99
N LEU A 65 13.70 28.15 -32.55
CA LEU A 65 13.14 26.86 -32.95
C LEU A 65 12.91 26.78 -34.47
N ALA A 66 12.45 27.86 -35.11
CA ALA A 66 12.31 27.96 -36.56
C ALA A 66 13.64 27.78 -37.31
N LYS A 67 14.76 28.27 -36.75
CA LYS A 67 16.10 28.04 -37.32
C LYS A 67 16.56 26.60 -37.11
N GLU A 68 16.36 26.07 -35.91
CA GLU A 68 16.89 24.77 -35.50
C GLU A 68 16.09 23.56 -35.98
N VAL A 69 14.79 23.70 -36.25
CA VAL A 69 13.99 22.59 -36.78
C VAL A 69 14.59 22.11 -38.11
N ARG A 70 14.71 20.78 -38.24
CA ARG A 70 15.15 20.13 -39.48
C ARG A 70 14.23 20.54 -40.62
N LYS A 71 14.81 20.83 -41.80
CA LYS A 71 14.08 21.29 -43.00
C LYS A 71 14.33 20.35 -44.17
N VAL A 72 13.34 20.23 -45.02
CA VAL A 72 13.42 19.53 -46.31
C VAL A 72 12.92 20.47 -47.42
N PRO A 73 13.47 20.37 -48.64
CA PRO A 73 13.00 21.21 -49.74
C PRO A 73 11.52 20.95 -50.05
N PHE A 74 10.81 21.96 -50.56
CA PHE A 74 9.42 21.79 -50.97
C PHE A 74 9.25 20.71 -52.03
N LYS A 75 10.17 20.68 -53.00
CA LYS A 75 10.25 19.67 -54.05
C LYS A 75 11.70 19.44 -54.46
N LYS A 76 12.10 18.19 -54.68
CA LYS A 76 13.43 17.77 -55.16
C LYS A 76 13.28 16.58 -56.09
N ASN A 77 13.87 16.63 -57.28
CA ASN A 77 13.80 15.55 -58.29
C ASN A 77 12.38 15.07 -58.60
N GLY A 78 11.42 16.01 -58.73
CA GLY A 78 10.02 15.67 -59.02
C GLY A 78 9.19 15.22 -57.81
N LEU A 79 9.82 14.88 -56.68
CA LEU A 79 9.17 14.44 -55.45
C LEU A 79 9.04 15.58 -54.44
N HIS A 80 7.91 15.63 -53.73
CA HIS A 80 7.70 16.60 -52.66
C HIS A 80 8.48 16.21 -51.40
N GLY A 81 8.83 17.21 -50.59
CA GLY A 81 9.37 16.99 -49.25
C GLY A 81 8.34 16.29 -48.36
N ASN A 82 8.82 15.41 -47.48
CA ASN A 82 7.98 14.69 -46.54
C ASN A 82 8.00 15.40 -45.16
N PRO A 83 6.85 15.85 -44.62
CA PRO A 83 6.78 16.52 -43.32
C PRO A 83 7.19 15.63 -42.14
N TYR A 84 7.21 14.30 -42.29
CA TYR A 84 7.79 13.39 -41.30
C TYR A 84 9.32 13.47 -41.23
N ASP A 85 9.98 13.97 -42.28
CA ASP A 85 11.44 14.08 -42.34
C ASP A 85 11.95 15.46 -41.91
N GLY A 86 11.14 16.51 -42.05
CA GLY A 86 11.49 17.88 -41.67
C GLY A 86 10.43 18.88 -42.12
N PHE A 87 10.60 20.15 -41.75
CA PHE A 87 9.74 21.23 -42.22
C PHE A 87 9.85 21.39 -43.74
N VAL A 88 8.73 21.27 -44.45
CA VAL A 88 8.70 21.26 -45.92
C VAL A 88 8.57 22.69 -46.48
N GLY A 89 9.62 23.15 -47.16
CA GLY A 89 9.63 24.43 -47.86
C GLY A 89 9.86 25.64 -46.96
N ASN A 90 9.21 26.78 -47.27
CA ASN A 90 9.49 28.05 -46.61
C ASN A 90 8.49 28.37 -45.47
N MET A 91 9.03 28.60 -44.27
CA MET A 91 8.27 28.94 -43.05
C MET A 91 7.97 30.45 -42.90
N TYR A 92 8.81 31.29 -43.51
CA TYR A 92 8.94 32.72 -43.25
C TYR A 92 8.11 33.62 -44.18
N THR A 93 7.64 33.12 -45.32
CA THR A 93 6.82 33.91 -46.27
C THR A 93 5.82 33.06 -47.04
N TYR A 94 4.62 33.60 -47.27
CA TYR A 94 3.63 32.98 -48.16
C TYR A 94 4.01 33.04 -49.64
N SER A 95 4.90 33.95 -50.04
CA SER A 95 5.34 34.08 -51.45
C SER A 95 6.19 32.92 -51.95
N GLN A 96 6.72 32.10 -51.04
CA GLN A 96 7.44 30.88 -51.37
C GLN A 96 6.65 29.64 -50.93
N PRO A 97 6.79 28.51 -51.65
CA PRO A 97 6.02 27.31 -51.34
C PRO A 97 6.49 26.69 -50.02
N GLY A 98 5.52 26.23 -49.23
CA GLY A 98 5.75 25.60 -47.94
C GLY A 98 4.48 24.90 -47.44
N LEU A 99 4.65 23.95 -46.53
CA LEU A 99 3.56 23.23 -45.89
C LEU A 99 3.68 23.36 -44.37
N GLY A 100 4.53 22.53 -43.76
CA GLY A 100 4.62 22.35 -42.32
C GLY A 100 5.59 21.22 -41.95
N VAL A 101 5.55 20.77 -40.70
CA VAL A 101 6.35 19.67 -40.15
C VAL A 101 5.50 18.78 -39.23
N TYR A 102 5.73 17.47 -39.28
CA TYR A 102 5.00 16.51 -38.45
C TYR A 102 5.76 16.18 -37.15
N HIS A 103 5.19 15.28 -36.35
CA HIS A 103 5.64 15.03 -34.98
C HIS A 103 7.12 14.60 -34.87
N GLY A 104 7.68 13.86 -35.83
CA GLY A 104 9.04 13.30 -35.71
C GLY A 104 10.12 14.37 -35.48
N PRO A 105 10.32 15.32 -36.42
CA PRO A 105 11.31 16.38 -36.27
C PRO A 105 11.04 17.33 -35.09
N ILE A 106 9.78 17.54 -34.73
CA ILE A 106 9.40 18.33 -33.54
C ILE A 106 9.76 17.59 -32.25
N TYR A 107 9.56 16.28 -32.18
CA TYR A 107 9.96 15.44 -31.06
C TYR A 107 11.47 15.44 -30.86
N ASP A 108 12.23 15.32 -31.96
CA ASP A 108 13.70 15.40 -31.93
C ASP A 108 14.17 16.77 -31.42
N LEU A 109 13.57 17.85 -31.94
CA LEU A 109 13.88 19.21 -31.50
C LEU A 109 13.53 19.44 -30.03
N ALA A 110 12.37 18.97 -29.58
CA ALA A 110 11.97 19.06 -28.17
C ALA A 110 12.96 18.31 -27.26
N ASN A 111 13.44 17.12 -27.67
CA ASN A 111 14.41 16.34 -26.89
C ASN A 111 15.78 17.00 -26.78
N LYS A 112 16.16 17.86 -27.74
CA LYS A 112 17.38 18.67 -27.64
C LYS A 112 17.34 19.62 -26.43
N TYR A 113 16.17 20.17 -26.11
CA TYR A 113 15.98 21.09 -24.98
C TYR A 113 15.58 20.38 -23.67
N LEU A 114 14.85 19.27 -23.76
CA LEU A 114 14.30 18.52 -22.63
C LEU A 114 14.67 17.03 -22.69
N PRO A 115 15.98 16.68 -22.64
CA PRO A 115 16.43 15.31 -22.85
C PRO A 115 15.80 14.35 -21.84
N GLY A 116 15.16 13.29 -22.36
CA GLY A 116 14.53 12.24 -21.55
C GLY A 116 13.29 12.68 -20.79
N LYS A 117 12.71 13.86 -21.10
CA LYS A 117 11.41 14.31 -20.57
C LYS A 117 10.31 14.34 -21.63
N VAL A 118 10.64 14.36 -22.92
CA VAL A 118 9.65 14.42 -23.99
C VAL A 118 8.97 13.06 -24.17
N VAL A 119 7.65 13.08 -24.34
CA VAL A 119 6.82 11.89 -24.58
C VAL A 119 6.12 12.05 -25.92
N ASN A 120 6.35 11.11 -26.83
CA ASN A 120 5.62 11.02 -28.08
C ASN A 120 4.33 10.21 -27.87
N LEU A 121 3.19 10.89 -27.96
CA LEU A 121 1.87 10.28 -27.82
C LEU A 121 1.25 9.90 -29.17
N THR A 122 1.99 10.08 -30.27
CA THR A 122 1.47 9.85 -31.62
C THR A 122 0.94 8.43 -31.79
N GLY A 123 -0.27 8.31 -32.36
CA GLY A 123 -0.97 7.04 -32.55
C GLY A 123 -1.79 6.56 -31.35
N SER A 124 -1.64 7.18 -30.17
CA SER A 124 -2.43 6.86 -28.98
C SER A 124 -3.90 7.27 -29.13
N ASN A 125 -4.75 6.85 -28.19
CA ASN A 125 -6.12 7.36 -28.08
C ASN A 125 -6.15 8.77 -27.47
N ALA A 126 -7.21 9.54 -27.71
CA ALA A 126 -7.36 10.91 -27.18
C ALA A 126 -7.25 10.98 -25.64
N SER A 127 -7.60 9.90 -24.93
CA SER A 127 -7.39 9.77 -23.49
C SER A 127 -5.93 10.01 -23.04
N ALA A 128 -4.95 9.80 -23.92
CA ALA A 128 -3.55 10.09 -23.62
C ALA A 128 -3.28 11.60 -23.54
N ILE A 129 -3.94 12.41 -24.39
CA ILE A 129 -3.89 13.87 -24.34
C ILE A 129 -4.46 14.35 -22.99
N TYR A 130 -5.62 13.82 -22.62
CA TYR A 130 -6.30 14.21 -21.39
C TYR A 130 -5.53 13.80 -20.14
N ARG A 131 -4.94 12.61 -20.13
CA ARG A 131 -4.04 12.16 -19.06
C ARG A 131 -2.80 13.04 -18.91
N ALA A 132 -2.27 13.59 -20.00
CA ALA A 132 -1.17 14.56 -19.93
C ALA A 132 -1.62 15.86 -19.24
N LEU A 133 -2.81 16.35 -19.60
CA LEU A 133 -3.39 17.55 -19.01
C LEU A 133 -3.72 17.37 -17.53
N ASP A 134 -4.27 16.22 -17.14
CA ASP A 134 -4.56 15.89 -15.73
C ASP A 134 -3.28 15.78 -14.90
N ASN A 135 -2.17 15.41 -15.54
CA ASN A 135 -0.84 15.45 -14.92
C ASN A 135 -0.22 16.86 -14.89
N GLY A 136 -0.88 17.88 -15.46
CA GLY A 136 -0.42 19.26 -15.50
C GLY A 136 0.51 19.60 -16.67
N SER A 137 0.48 18.83 -17.76
CA SER A 137 1.34 19.05 -18.93
C SER A 137 0.52 19.33 -20.19
N PRO A 138 0.74 20.46 -20.89
CA PRO A 138 0.03 20.74 -22.13
C PRO A 138 0.53 19.83 -23.27
N VAL A 139 -0.24 19.73 -24.35
CA VAL A 139 0.04 18.76 -25.43
C VAL A 139 0.10 19.45 -26.78
N TRP A 140 1.27 19.40 -27.41
CA TRP A 140 1.46 19.82 -28.80
C TRP A 140 0.80 18.82 -29.73
N VAL A 141 0.02 19.27 -30.72
CA VAL A 141 -0.65 18.37 -31.69
C VAL A 141 -0.60 18.92 -33.12
N ILE A 142 -0.81 18.04 -34.10
CA ILE A 142 -1.22 18.40 -35.46
C ILE A 142 -2.72 18.19 -35.61
N THR A 143 -3.40 19.18 -36.18
CA THR A 143 -4.83 19.19 -36.48
C THR A 143 -5.06 19.99 -37.78
N ASN A 144 -6.23 20.58 -37.95
CA ASN A 144 -6.48 21.52 -39.03
C ASN A 144 -7.13 22.82 -38.52
N THR A 145 -7.02 23.88 -39.32
CA THR A 145 -7.52 25.24 -39.00
C THR A 145 -9.03 25.33 -38.72
N LEU A 146 -9.85 24.33 -39.11
CA LEU A 146 -11.29 24.30 -38.82
C LEU A 146 -11.64 23.52 -37.55
N PHE A 147 -10.68 22.80 -36.95
CA PHE A 147 -10.85 21.96 -35.76
C PHE A 147 -12.05 20.99 -35.85
N LYS A 148 -12.30 20.48 -37.07
CA LYS A 148 -13.30 19.46 -37.38
C LYS A 148 -12.83 18.59 -38.56
N PRO A 149 -13.36 17.36 -38.74
CA PRO A 149 -13.05 16.55 -39.91
C PRO A 149 -13.31 17.33 -41.20
N LEU A 150 -12.34 17.31 -42.11
CA LEU A 150 -12.42 17.92 -43.44
C LEU A 150 -12.96 16.93 -44.46
N SER A 151 -13.65 17.45 -45.48
CA SER A 151 -13.98 16.68 -46.69
C SER A 151 -12.72 16.24 -47.43
N SER A 152 -12.80 15.13 -48.18
CA SER A 152 -11.71 14.63 -49.03
C SER A 152 -11.22 15.66 -50.05
N SER A 153 -12.06 16.61 -50.46
CA SER A 153 -11.70 17.70 -51.39
C SER A 153 -10.63 18.66 -50.85
N TYR A 154 -10.40 18.69 -49.54
CA TYR A 154 -9.31 19.48 -48.94
C TYR A 154 -7.97 18.75 -48.93
N PHE A 155 -7.93 17.50 -49.38
CA PHE A 155 -6.73 16.69 -49.40
C PHE A 155 -6.21 16.50 -50.81
N GLN A 156 -4.89 16.45 -50.92
CA GLN A 156 -4.18 16.03 -52.13
C GLN A 156 -3.11 15.00 -51.76
N THR A 157 -2.75 14.17 -52.72
CA THR A 157 -1.69 13.17 -52.55
C THR A 157 -0.41 13.70 -53.15
N TRP A 158 0.62 13.83 -52.32
CA TRP A 158 1.97 14.13 -52.73
C TRP A 158 2.75 12.84 -52.91
N GLN A 159 3.50 12.73 -54.01
CA GLN A 159 4.54 11.71 -54.12
C GLN A 159 5.80 12.22 -53.40
N THR A 160 6.27 11.46 -52.42
CA THR A 160 7.48 11.75 -51.65
C THR A 160 8.51 10.64 -51.84
N SER A 161 9.74 10.82 -51.35
CA SER A 161 10.77 9.77 -51.35
C SER A 161 10.38 8.54 -50.53
N SER A 162 9.44 8.67 -49.59
CA SER A 162 8.95 7.58 -48.74
C SER A 162 7.62 6.98 -49.25
N GLY A 163 7.18 7.37 -50.44
CA GLY A 163 5.91 6.95 -51.03
C GLY A 163 4.82 8.04 -51.03
N PRO A 164 3.59 7.70 -51.45
CA PRO A 164 2.48 8.65 -51.52
C PRO A 164 2.02 9.07 -50.12
N LEU A 165 1.88 10.38 -49.91
CA LEU A 165 1.42 10.98 -48.66
C LEU A 165 0.23 11.90 -48.91
N ARG A 166 -0.86 11.69 -48.19
CA ARG A 166 -2.02 12.60 -48.21
C ARG A 166 -1.74 13.80 -47.31
N ILE A 167 -1.86 15.00 -47.86
CA ILE A 167 -1.67 16.27 -47.14
C ILE A 167 -2.85 17.20 -47.36
N THR A 168 -2.97 18.22 -46.51
CA THR A 168 -3.90 19.32 -46.68
C THR A 168 -3.22 20.64 -46.35
N TYR A 169 -3.48 21.70 -47.12
CA TYR A 169 -3.04 23.05 -46.77
C TYR A 169 -3.84 23.69 -45.63
N LYS A 170 -4.81 22.94 -45.07
CA LYS A 170 -5.50 23.30 -43.83
C LYS A 170 -4.79 22.77 -42.58
N GLU A 171 -3.68 22.06 -42.74
CA GLU A 171 -2.81 21.62 -41.63
C GLU A 171 -2.55 22.79 -40.68
N HIS A 172 -2.56 22.48 -39.39
CA HIS A 172 -2.29 23.44 -38.33
C HIS A 172 -1.80 22.74 -37.08
N SER A 173 -0.99 23.43 -36.29
CA SER A 173 -0.53 22.97 -34.99
C SER A 173 -0.93 23.92 -33.88
N VAL A 174 -1.35 23.33 -32.76
CA VAL A 174 -1.79 24.05 -31.57
C VAL A 174 -1.28 23.36 -30.31
N LEU A 175 -1.25 24.10 -29.21
CA LEU A 175 -1.00 23.55 -27.89
C LEU A 175 -2.34 23.33 -27.18
N VAL A 176 -2.68 22.08 -26.87
CA VAL A 176 -3.84 21.75 -26.05
C VAL A 176 -3.51 22.05 -24.59
N THR A 177 -4.34 22.85 -23.95
CA THR A 177 -4.15 23.37 -22.59
C THR A 177 -5.28 23.01 -21.63
N GLY A 178 -6.32 22.33 -22.09
CA GLY A 178 -7.36 21.86 -21.19
C GLY A 178 -8.49 21.12 -21.90
N TYR A 179 -9.40 20.56 -21.11
CA TYR A 179 -10.61 19.93 -21.61
C TYR A 179 -11.70 19.91 -20.54
N ASP A 180 -12.93 19.73 -21.00
CA ASP A 180 -14.07 19.34 -20.18
C ASP A 180 -14.89 18.29 -20.96
N SER A 181 -16.13 18.02 -20.53
CA SER A 181 -17.00 17.05 -21.17
C SER A 181 -17.37 17.41 -22.62
N GLN A 182 -17.37 18.69 -22.98
CA GLN A 182 -17.86 19.19 -24.28
C GLN A 182 -16.77 19.83 -25.13
N TYR A 183 -15.70 20.33 -24.52
CA TYR A 183 -14.73 21.19 -25.18
C TYR A 183 -13.28 20.79 -24.90
N VAL A 184 -12.44 21.17 -25.86
CA VAL A 184 -10.98 21.22 -25.71
C VAL A 184 -10.59 22.69 -25.72
N TYR A 185 -9.66 23.05 -24.84
CA TYR A 185 -9.09 24.38 -24.74
C TYR A 185 -7.69 24.35 -25.36
N ILE A 186 -7.41 25.28 -26.27
CA ILE A 186 -6.15 25.34 -27.02
C ILE A 186 -5.53 26.74 -26.97
N ASN A 187 -4.20 26.80 -26.94
CA ASN A 187 -3.45 27.99 -27.31
C ASN A 187 -3.10 27.84 -28.80
N ASP A 188 -3.75 28.65 -29.63
CA ASP A 188 -3.65 28.63 -31.09
C ASP A 188 -2.73 29.76 -31.57
N PRO A 189 -1.57 29.46 -32.20
CA PRO A 189 -0.61 30.49 -32.64
C PRO A 189 -1.16 31.52 -33.63
N LEU A 190 -2.30 31.25 -34.29
CA LEU A 190 -2.98 32.18 -35.19
C LEU A 190 -4.08 33.00 -34.49
N TYR A 191 -4.41 32.65 -33.25
CA TYR A 191 -5.43 33.33 -32.46
C TYR A 191 -4.81 34.31 -31.46
N TYR A 192 -5.59 35.29 -31.01
CA TYR A 192 -5.09 36.39 -30.16
C TYR A 192 -5.10 36.05 -28.66
N GLY A 193 -5.87 35.06 -28.21
CA GLY A 193 -6.07 34.74 -26.80
C GLY A 193 -5.69 33.32 -26.38
N LYS A 194 -5.46 33.15 -25.08
CA LYS A 194 -5.28 31.85 -24.41
C LYS A 194 -6.57 31.04 -24.38
N HIS A 195 -6.44 29.71 -24.27
CA HIS A 195 -7.54 28.78 -23.99
C HIS A 195 -8.74 28.93 -24.92
N ARG A 196 -8.49 29.13 -26.22
CA ARG A 196 -9.53 29.12 -27.25
C ARG A 196 -10.31 27.82 -27.13
N LYS A 197 -11.63 27.95 -27.03
CA LYS A 197 -12.54 26.83 -26.82
C LYS A 197 -12.96 26.25 -28.18
N VAL A 198 -12.82 24.93 -28.37
CA VAL A 198 -13.27 24.20 -29.56
C VAL A 198 -14.07 22.96 -29.16
N SER A 199 -15.03 22.54 -30.00
CA SER A 199 -15.82 21.33 -29.73
C SER A 199 -14.91 20.11 -29.61
N ARG A 200 -15.02 19.37 -28.50
CA ARG A 200 -14.19 18.22 -28.21
C ARG A 200 -14.33 17.13 -29.26
N LYS A 201 -15.57 16.75 -29.61
CA LYS A 201 -15.86 15.75 -30.64
C LYS A 201 -15.25 16.13 -31.99
N ASN A 202 -15.39 17.38 -32.41
CA ASN A 202 -14.85 17.84 -33.68
C ASN A 202 -13.32 17.88 -33.67
N PHE A 203 -12.74 18.36 -32.57
CA PHE A 203 -11.30 18.41 -32.39
C PHE A 203 -10.65 17.01 -32.37
N GLU A 204 -11.23 16.07 -31.62
CA GLU A 204 -10.78 14.68 -31.62
C GLU A 204 -10.87 14.10 -33.04
N GLY A 205 -11.97 14.35 -33.76
CA GLY A 205 -12.14 13.94 -35.15
C GLY A 205 -11.09 14.52 -36.11
N SER A 206 -10.78 15.81 -36.00
CA SER A 206 -9.74 16.44 -36.84
C SER A 206 -8.34 15.95 -36.51
N TRP A 207 -8.03 15.78 -35.22
CA TRP A 207 -6.75 15.25 -34.77
C TRP A 207 -6.54 13.80 -35.24
N VAL A 208 -7.58 12.95 -35.15
CA VAL A 208 -7.54 11.59 -35.69
C VAL A 208 -7.33 11.61 -37.21
N GLN A 209 -8.05 12.46 -37.94
CA GLN A 209 -7.90 12.60 -39.39
C GLN A 209 -6.48 13.03 -39.80
N MET A 210 -5.79 13.81 -38.96
CA MET A 210 -4.42 14.27 -39.18
C MET A 210 -3.34 13.31 -38.64
N GLY A 211 -3.70 12.06 -38.34
CA GLY A 211 -2.75 11.01 -37.99
C GLY A 211 -2.47 10.88 -36.49
N ARG A 212 -3.32 11.41 -35.62
CA ARG A 212 -3.20 11.30 -34.15
C ARG A 212 -1.84 11.77 -33.61
N GLN A 213 -1.29 12.83 -34.19
CA GLN A 213 0.05 13.32 -33.86
C GLN A 213 0.03 14.16 -32.59
N ALA A 214 0.84 13.77 -31.61
CA ALA A 214 0.86 14.45 -30.31
C ALA A 214 2.21 14.29 -29.60
N ILE A 215 2.68 15.37 -28.97
CA ILE A 215 3.89 15.42 -28.15
C ILE A 215 3.59 16.17 -26.87
N THR A 216 4.12 15.69 -25.76
CA THR A 216 4.08 16.40 -24.48
C THR A 216 5.38 16.13 -23.72
N VAL A 217 5.43 16.54 -22.47
CA VAL A 217 6.60 16.46 -21.61
C VAL A 217 6.18 15.94 -20.25
N VAL A 218 7.06 15.16 -19.60
CA VAL A 218 6.87 14.76 -18.20
C VAL A 218 7.01 16.01 -17.32
N PRO A 219 5.95 16.41 -16.59
CA PRO A 219 6.00 17.59 -15.74
C PRO A 219 6.91 17.37 -14.55
N ASN A 220 7.49 18.46 -14.05
CA ASN A 220 8.35 18.41 -12.86
C ASN A 220 7.60 17.84 -11.64
N SER A 221 8.34 17.17 -10.78
CA SER A 221 7.80 16.52 -9.59
C SER A 221 7.71 17.50 -8.41
N ASN A 222 6.53 17.62 -7.78
CA ASN A 222 6.40 18.36 -6.53
C ASN A 222 6.65 17.43 -5.34
N TRP A 223 7.93 17.22 -5.03
CA TRP A 223 8.32 16.25 -4.00
C TRP A 223 7.83 16.62 -2.59
N ASP A 224 7.74 17.91 -2.26
CA ASP A 224 7.27 18.34 -0.93
C ASP A 224 5.80 17.96 -0.68
N ALA A 225 4.96 17.93 -1.72
CA ALA A 225 3.53 17.61 -1.60
C ALA A 225 3.20 16.12 -1.85
N GLU A 226 3.99 15.43 -2.67
CA GLU A 226 3.60 14.12 -3.21
C GLU A 226 4.20 12.92 -2.46
N LEU A 227 5.24 13.13 -1.64
CA LEU A 227 5.97 12.04 -0.99
C LEU A 227 5.11 11.29 0.03
N ILE A 228 5.27 9.97 0.08
CA ILE A 228 4.69 9.09 1.09
C ILE A 228 5.79 8.35 1.86
N PRO A 229 5.48 7.81 3.06
CA PRO A 229 6.46 7.05 3.83
C PRO A 229 7.11 5.93 3.02
N GLY A 230 8.45 5.90 3.02
CA GLY A 230 9.24 4.88 2.34
C GLY A 230 9.38 5.05 0.82
N GLN A 231 8.80 6.10 0.23
CA GLN A 231 9.02 6.41 -1.19
C GLN A 231 10.48 6.85 -1.41
N THR A 232 11.14 6.23 -2.38
CA THR A 232 12.51 6.54 -2.78
C THR A 232 12.57 7.32 -4.09
N GLY A 233 11.50 7.31 -4.87
CA GLY A 233 11.44 8.03 -6.13
C GLY A 233 10.09 7.92 -6.82
N LYS A 234 10.05 8.26 -8.10
CA LYS A 234 8.87 8.20 -8.95
C LYS A 234 9.28 7.71 -10.32
N LEU A 235 8.45 6.85 -10.88
CA LEU A 235 8.59 6.32 -12.22
C LEU A 235 7.46 6.90 -13.07
N THR A 236 7.81 7.48 -14.21
CA THR A 236 6.86 7.89 -15.24
C THR A 236 7.01 6.98 -16.45
N VAL A 237 5.91 6.42 -16.92
CA VAL A 237 5.90 5.57 -18.12
C VAL A 237 5.98 6.46 -19.36
N LEU A 238 6.92 6.16 -20.27
CA LEU A 238 7.11 6.88 -21.53
C LEU A 238 6.52 6.10 -22.71
N LYS A 239 6.56 4.76 -22.64
CA LYS A 239 5.99 3.83 -23.62
C LYS A 239 5.27 2.70 -22.88
N PRO A 240 4.26 2.05 -23.51
CA PRO A 240 3.55 0.96 -22.86
C PRO A 240 4.51 -0.09 -22.27
N ILE A 241 4.34 -0.42 -20.99
CA ILE A 241 5.21 -1.37 -20.27
C ILE A 241 4.42 -2.16 -19.25
N THR A 242 4.79 -3.41 -19.02
CA THR A 242 4.10 -4.29 -18.07
C THR A 242 4.44 -3.97 -16.62
N LEU A 243 3.40 -3.85 -15.79
CA LEU A 243 3.48 -3.99 -14.34
C LEU A 243 3.44 -5.48 -14.00
N TRP A 244 4.41 -5.95 -13.24
CA TRP A 244 4.58 -7.35 -12.88
C TRP A 244 4.23 -7.61 -11.41
N ASN A 245 3.60 -8.75 -11.14
CA ASN A 245 3.57 -9.35 -9.81
C ASN A 245 4.73 -10.32 -9.67
N ARG A 246 5.36 -10.35 -8.50
CA ARG A 246 6.43 -11.31 -8.19
C ARG A 246 5.81 -12.60 -7.68
N THR A 247 6.21 -13.73 -8.27
CA THR A 247 5.85 -15.07 -7.82
C THR A 247 7.06 -15.74 -7.17
N GLY A 248 6.91 -16.95 -6.63
CA GLY A 248 8.00 -17.66 -5.93
C GLY A 248 9.27 -17.81 -6.79
N SER A 249 9.14 -18.03 -8.09
CA SER A 249 10.27 -18.25 -9.02
C SER A 249 10.34 -17.29 -10.21
N GLY A 250 9.38 -16.36 -10.38
CA GLY A 250 9.32 -15.52 -11.57
C GLY A 250 8.39 -14.32 -11.49
N LEU A 251 7.87 -13.93 -12.66
CA LEU A 251 6.99 -12.78 -12.84
C LEU A 251 5.68 -13.22 -13.47
N SER A 252 4.57 -12.63 -13.02
CA SER A 252 3.27 -12.71 -13.70
C SER A 252 2.81 -11.31 -14.11
N ALA A 253 2.27 -11.17 -15.32
CA ALA A 253 1.81 -9.88 -15.81
C ALA A 253 0.57 -9.45 -15.03
N ALA A 254 0.59 -8.25 -14.45
CA ALA A 254 -0.57 -7.67 -13.76
C ALA A 254 -1.40 -6.80 -14.71
N LYS A 255 -0.76 -5.81 -15.35
CA LYS A 255 -1.38 -4.96 -16.38
C LYS A 255 -0.34 -4.27 -17.25
N VAL A 256 -0.74 -3.78 -18.42
CA VAL A 256 0.08 -2.87 -19.24
C VAL A 256 -0.18 -1.44 -18.79
N LEU A 257 0.86 -0.77 -18.30
CA LEU A 257 0.86 0.64 -17.98
C LEU A 257 0.97 1.47 -19.26
N GLN A 258 0.21 2.56 -19.34
CA GLN A 258 0.20 3.46 -20.47
C GLN A 258 1.14 4.65 -20.26
N PRO A 259 1.57 5.33 -21.35
CA PRO A 259 2.35 6.55 -21.26
C PRO A 259 1.72 7.57 -20.30
N LEU A 260 2.58 8.26 -19.53
CA LEU A 260 2.25 9.23 -18.49
C LEU A 260 1.56 8.67 -17.25
N GLU A 261 1.42 7.34 -17.10
CA GLU A 261 1.17 6.77 -15.78
C GLU A 261 2.38 7.03 -14.88
N ARG A 262 2.13 7.67 -13.73
CA ARG A 262 3.14 8.02 -12.72
C ARG A 262 2.97 7.11 -11.51
N LEU A 263 4.05 6.46 -11.10
CA LEU A 263 4.05 5.45 -10.03
C LEU A 263 5.07 5.83 -8.96
N LYS A 264 4.66 5.74 -7.69
CA LYS A 264 5.56 5.95 -6.55
C LYS A 264 6.45 4.72 -6.38
N VAL A 265 7.75 4.93 -6.31
CA VAL A 265 8.74 3.84 -6.17
C VAL A 265 9.20 3.78 -4.73
N CYS A 266 9.24 2.57 -4.16
CA CYS A 266 9.63 2.31 -2.77
C CYS A 266 10.87 1.41 -2.66
N GLY A 267 11.50 1.07 -3.78
CA GLY A 267 12.71 0.27 -3.80
C GLY A 267 13.12 -0.14 -5.21
N TYR A 268 14.29 -0.76 -5.28
CA TYR A 268 14.86 -1.32 -6.51
C TYR A 268 15.58 -2.63 -6.15
N ASP A 269 15.52 -3.62 -7.03
CA ASP A 269 16.37 -4.81 -6.96
C ASP A 269 16.90 -5.20 -8.34
N SER A 270 18.03 -5.91 -8.36
CA SER A 270 18.74 -6.26 -9.60
C SER A 270 18.17 -7.48 -10.33
N LYS A 271 17.12 -8.13 -9.81
CA LYS A 271 16.56 -9.33 -10.44
C LYS A 271 15.84 -8.98 -11.74
N HIS A 272 15.73 -9.95 -12.65
CA HIS A 272 15.00 -9.82 -13.92
C HIS A 272 15.40 -8.57 -14.75
N GLY A 273 16.69 -8.25 -14.80
CA GLY A 273 17.21 -7.09 -15.54
C GLY A 273 17.07 -5.75 -14.80
N GLY A 274 16.79 -5.77 -13.49
CA GLY A 274 16.55 -4.58 -12.69
C GLY A 274 15.06 -4.24 -12.62
N GLN A 275 14.52 -4.12 -11.41
CA GLN A 275 13.11 -3.84 -11.19
C GLN A 275 12.89 -2.77 -10.14
N TYR A 276 12.02 -1.81 -10.47
CA TYR A 276 11.50 -0.84 -9.52
C TYR A 276 10.29 -1.41 -8.79
N LYS A 277 10.36 -1.46 -7.46
CA LYS A 277 9.24 -1.84 -6.60
C LYS A 277 8.29 -0.66 -6.47
N ILE A 278 7.05 -0.85 -6.88
CA ILE A 278 6.01 0.18 -6.78
C ILE A 278 5.40 0.15 -5.38
N CYS A 279 5.22 1.31 -4.76
CA CYS A 279 4.73 1.42 -3.38
C CYS A 279 3.32 0.81 -3.21
N SER A 280 2.47 0.91 -4.23
CA SER A 280 1.14 0.30 -4.26
C SER A 280 1.14 -1.19 -4.62
N GLY A 281 2.32 -1.81 -4.76
CA GLY A 281 2.48 -3.20 -5.17
C GLY A 281 2.88 -3.36 -6.64
N GLY A 282 3.54 -4.47 -6.92
CA GLY A 282 4.07 -4.81 -8.24
C GLY A 282 5.44 -4.20 -8.55
N TYR A 283 5.93 -4.53 -9.74
CA TYR A 283 7.30 -4.25 -10.19
C TYR A 283 7.28 -3.78 -11.64
N VAL A 284 8.12 -2.79 -11.96
CA VAL A 284 8.33 -2.33 -13.34
C VAL A 284 9.78 -2.57 -13.72
N THR A 285 10.01 -3.22 -14.85
CA THR A 285 11.36 -3.50 -15.36
C THR A 285 12.06 -2.19 -15.72
N ASN A 286 13.34 -2.09 -15.35
CA ASN A 286 14.19 -0.97 -15.71
C ASN A 286 14.56 -1.02 -17.21
N MET A 287 13.70 -0.47 -18.05
CA MET A 287 13.85 -0.51 -19.51
C MET A 287 14.10 0.89 -20.06
N SER A 288 15.32 1.12 -20.56
CA SER A 288 15.73 2.42 -21.13
C SER A 288 14.79 2.85 -22.25
N GLY A 289 14.37 4.12 -22.22
CA GLY A 289 13.45 4.71 -23.19
C GLY A 289 11.97 4.31 -23.04
N TYR A 290 11.63 3.40 -22.12
CA TYR A 290 10.24 3.05 -21.79
C TYR A 290 9.76 3.71 -20.50
N ILE A 291 10.69 4.03 -19.60
CA ILE A 291 10.40 4.65 -18.32
C ILE A 291 11.37 5.79 -18.05
N ARG A 292 10.93 6.72 -17.20
CA ARG A 292 11.76 7.75 -16.58
C ARG A 292 11.66 7.60 -15.07
N TYR A 293 12.78 7.27 -14.43
CA TYR A 293 12.89 7.27 -12.98
C TYR A 293 13.48 8.59 -12.49
N GLU A 294 12.87 9.17 -11.46
CA GLU A 294 13.32 10.39 -10.80
C GLU A 294 13.39 10.14 -9.29
N THR A 295 14.45 10.62 -8.66
CA THR A 295 14.58 10.64 -7.20
C THR A 295 14.60 12.09 -6.70
N PRO A 296 13.89 12.41 -5.60
CA PRO A 296 14.10 13.66 -4.88
C PRO A 296 15.55 13.77 -4.38
N SER A 297 15.97 14.99 -4.04
CA SER A 297 17.26 15.20 -3.38
C SER A 297 17.29 14.56 -2.00
N SER A 298 18.49 14.20 -1.52
CA SER A 298 18.67 13.63 -0.19
C SER A 298 18.13 14.54 0.92
N ALA A 299 18.26 15.86 0.75
CA ALA A 299 17.72 16.84 1.70
C ALA A 299 16.19 16.80 1.79
N VAL A 300 15.50 16.69 0.64
CA VAL A 300 14.03 16.57 0.60
C VAL A 300 13.58 15.25 1.21
N LEU A 301 14.26 14.14 0.91
CA LEU A 301 13.96 12.84 1.53
C LEU A 301 14.15 12.86 3.05
N ASN A 302 15.26 13.43 3.52
CA ASN A 302 15.54 13.52 4.95
C ASN A 302 14.47 14.35 5.67
N LYS A 303 14.12 15.52 5.13
CA LYS A 303 13.05 16.38 5.67
C LYS A 303 11.71 15.62 5.72
N ALA A 304 11.34 14.93 4.65
CA ALA A 304 10.10 14.14 4.60
C ALA A 304 10.11 13.00 5.63
N ASN A 305 11.22 12.25 5.75
CA ASN A 305 11.36 11.15 6.71
C ASN A 305 11.25 11.63 8.16
N ILE A 306 11.82 12.80 8.50
CA ILE A 306 11.64 13.44 9.80
C ILE A 306 10.16 13.76 10.03
N GLY A 307 9.49 14.41 9.08
CA GLY A 307 8.07 14.75 9.20
C GLY A 307 7.17 13.50 9.35
N PHE A 308 7.46 12.41 8.63
CA PHE A 308 6.75 11.14 8.80
C PHE A 308 7.00 10.51 10.17
N ALA A 309 8.26 10.50 10.63
CA ALA A 309 8.62 9.98 11.94
C ALA A 309 7.91 10.75 13.06
N GLU A 310 7.92 12.08 13.03
CA GLU A 310 7.30 12.93 14.05
C GLU A 310 5.78 12.77 14.10
N ARG A 311 5.12 12.75 12.94
CA ARG A 311 3.67 12.52 12.83
C ARG A 311 3.27 11.17 13.41
N ASP A 312 3.96 10.11 13.01
CA ASP A 312 3.63 8.74 13.43
C ASP A 312 4.00 8.54 14.91
N MET A 313 5.11 9.12 15.38
CA MET A 313 5.51 9.12 16.77
C MET A 313 4.49 9.83 17.66
N LYS A 314 3.97 11.00 17.27
CA LYS A 314 2.90 11.69 18.01
C LYS A 314 1.68 10.79 18.21
N THR A 315 1.27 10.09 17.16
CA THR A 315 0.14 9.16 17.22
C THR A 315 0.46 7.94 18.10
N ALA A 316 1.67 7.39 18.00
CA ALA A 316 2.13 6.27 18.82
C ALA A 316 2.18 6.63 20.32
N ILE A 317 2.65 7.83 20.66
CA ILE A 317 2.69 8.34 22.04
C ILE A 317 1.27 8.45 22.62
N SER A 318 0.31 8.94 21.84
CA SER A 318 -1.09 9.03 22.28
C SER A 318 -1.70 7.65 22.60
N TYR A 319 -1.52 6.67 21.70
CA TYR A 319 -1.98 5.31 21.94
C TYR A 319 -1.24 4.66 23.12
N ALA A 320 0.08 4.80 23.20
CA ALA A 320 0.89 4.23 24.28
C ALA A 320 0.53 4.84 25.65
N GLY A 321 0.25 6.15 25.70
CA GLY A 321 -0.19 6.83 26.90
C GLY A 321 -1.53 6.30 27.42
N SER A 322 -2.45 5.97 26.51
CA SER A 322 -3.74 5.33 26.88
C SER A 322 -3.54 3.87 27.29
N LEU A 323 -2.74 3.13 26.53
CA LEU A 323 -2.41 1.72 26.78
C LEU A 323 -1.72 1.52 28.14
N LYS A 324 -0.87 2.46 28.54
CA LYS A 324 -0.20 2.46 29.84
C LYS A 324 -1.20 2.26 30.97
N TRP A 325 -2.33 2.97 30.95
CA TRP A 325 -3.35 2.87 32.02
C TRP A 325 -4.13 1.57 31.98
N GLU A 326 -4.40 1.04 30.78
CA GLU A 326 -5.14 -0.22 30.60
C GLU A 326 -4.47 -1.45 31.22
N ILE A 327 -3.21 -1.34 31.67
CA ILE A 327 -2.46 -2.41 32.35
C ILE A 327 -2.18 -2.11 33.84
N HIS A 328 -2.75 -1.03 34.38
CA HIS A 328 -2.70 -0.71 35.80
C HIS A 328 -3.98 -1.15 36.50
N ILE A 329 -3.84 -1.94 37.56
CA ILE A 329 -5.01 -2.56 38.21
C ILE A 329 -5.97 -1.55 38.81
N ASP A 330 -5.46 -0.45 39.38
CA ASP A 330 -6.32 0.54 40.05
C ASP A 330 -7.19 1.27 39.04
N TYR A 331 -6.63 1.64 37.89
CA TYR A 331 -7.40 2.16 36.76
C TYR A 331 -8.48 1.18 36.28
N ARG A 332 -8.14 -0.10 36.21
CA ARG A 332 -9.07 -1.14 35.74
C ARG A 332 -10.18 -1.44 36.74
N LYS A 333 -9.94 -1.33 38.05
CA LYS A 333 -10.98 -1.47 39.08
C LYS A 333 -12.09 -0.45 38.88
N ASP A 334 -11.71 0.80 38.60
CA ASP A 334 -12.68 1.87 38.43
C ASP A 334 -13.39 1.78 37.07
N LYS A 335 -12.65 1.49 36.00
CA LYS A 335 -13.19 1.52 34.63
C LYS A 335 -13.88 0.21 34.19
N TYR A 336 -13.40 -0.93 34.68
CA TYR A 336 -13.85 -2.27 34.29
C TYR A 336 -13.99 -3.18 35.52
N PRO A 337 -14.89 -2.87 36.47
CA PRO A 337 -15.00 -3.57 37.75
C PRO A 337 -15.30 -5.08 37.61
N GLU A 338 -15.94 -5.51 36.52
CA GLU A 338 -16.21 -6.93 36.24
C GLU A 338 -15.08 -7.64 35.46
N LYS A 339 -14.10 -6.89 34.97
CA LYS A 339 -13.04 -7.36 34.04
C LYS A 339 -11.67 -6.82 34.43
N VAL A 340 -11.44 -6.68 35.73
CA VAL A 340 -10.28 -6.01 36.32
C VAL A 340 -8.96 -6.62 35.84
N THR A 341 -8.90 -7.93 35.65
CA THR A 341 -7.72 -8.66 35.18
C THR A 341 -7.83 -9.18 33.75
N ASP A 342 -8.83 -8.75 32.99
CA ASP A 342 -9.01 -9.12 31.58
C ASP A 342 -8.05 -8.34 30.66
N TYR A 343 -8.07 -8.63 29.37
CA TYR A 343 -7.25 -7.97 28.36
C TYR A 343 -7.36 -6.43 28.40
N PRO A 344 -6.27 -5.72 28.06
CA PRO A 344 -6.33 -4.27 27.86
C PRO A 344 -7.16 -3.96 26.60
N ASN A 345 -7.56 -2.70 26.44
CA ASN A 345 -8.17 -2.27 25.19
C ASN A 345 -7.24 -2.53 23.98
N MET A 346 -7.59 -3.53 23.18
CA MET A 346 -6.77 -3.99 22.05
C MET A 346 -6.67 -2.96 20.91
N THR A 347 -7.58 -1.99 20.83
CA THR A 347 -7.44 -0.85 19.91
C THR A 347 -6.19 -0.04 20.25
N TYR A 348 -5.93 0.22 21.53
CA TYR A 348 -4.74 0.96 21.95
C TYR A 348 -3.47 0.14 21.77
N PHE A 349 -3.50 -1.17 22.03
CA PHE A 349 -2.36 -2.05 21.79
C PHE A 349 -2.00 -2.12 20.30
N ASN A 350 -2.98 -2.39 19.44
CA ASN A 350 -2.78 -2.51 17.99
C ASN A 350 -2.40 -1.15 17.36
N GLY A 351 -3.01 -0.06 17.82
CA GLY A 351 -2.66 1.31 17.44
C GLY A 351 -1.22 1.64 17.80
N THR A 352 -0.81 1.37 19.05
CA THR A 352 0.57 1.55 19.50
C THR A 352 1.54 0.77 18.61
N LYS A 353 1.30 -0.53 18.37
CA LYS A 353 2.14 -1.38 17.52
C LYS A 353 2.29 -0.83 16.10
N LYS A 354 1.17 -0.46 15.48
CA LYS A 354 1.13 0.05 14.10
C LYS A 354 1.97 1.32 13.95
N TYR A 355 1.71 2.33 14.78
CA TYR A 355 2.38 3.62 14.65
C TYR A 355 3.81 3.60 15.19
N MET A 356 4.12 2.77 16.19
CA MET A 356 5.48 2.49 16.63
C MET A 356 6.33 1.92 15.49
N ASN A 357 5.83 0.90 14.78
CA ASN A 357 6.55 0.30 13.66
C ASN A 357 6.70 1.28 12.49
N SER A 358 5.67 2.08 12.20
CA SER A 358 5.73 3.10 11.14
C SER A 358 6.76 4.20 11.46
N ALA A 359 6.73 4.72 12.70
CA ALA A 359 7.70 5.70 13.18
C ALA A 359 9.12 5.13 13.15
N GLN A 360 9.33 3.90 13.64
CA GLN A 360 10.62 3.23 13.60
C GLN A 360 11.16 3.09 12.17
N ALA A 361 10.31 2.70 11.23
CA ALA A 361 10.70 2.59 9.83
C ALA A 361 11.07 3.95 9.22
N ALA A 362 10.37 5.03 9.56
CA ALA A 362 10.71 6.38 9.13
C ALA A 362 12.03 6.86 9.75
N ILE A 363 12.22 6.66 11.06
CA ILE A 363 13.46 6.99 11.80
C ILE A 363 14.68 6.32 11.16
N ASN A 364 14.56 5.04 10.79
CA ASN A 364 15.66 4.30 10.15
C ASN A 364 16.12 4.90 8.80
N ARG A 365 15.28 5.71 8.15
CA ARG A 365 15.57 6.37 6.87
C ARG A 365 16.06 7.81 7.02
N ILE A 366 16.14 8.34 8.24
CA ILE A 366 16.69 9.67 8.51
C ILE A 366 18.22 9.60 8.36
N SER A 367 18.77 10.47 7.53
CA SER A 367 20.22 10.57 7.32
C SER A 367 20.90 11.43 8.39
N ASP A 368 20.18 12.42 8.95
CA ASP A 368 20.63 13.21 10.09
C ASP A 368 20.70 12.32 11.36
N LYS A 369 21.92 12.01 11.79
CA LYS A 369 22.16 11.10 12.93
C LYS A 369 21.75 11.70 14.27
N VAL A 370 21.84 13.01 14.44
CA VAL A 370 21.43 13.67 15.69
C VAL A 370 19.92 13.55 15.83
N LYS A 371 19.18 13.95 14.79
CA LYS A 371 17.71 13.88 14.80
C LYS A 371 17.20 12.43 14.85
N GLN A 372 17.88 11.51 14.15
CA GLN A 372 17.58 10.08 14.22
C GLN A 372 17.69 9.55 15.67
N ASN A 373 18.78 9.85 16.38
CA ASN A 373 19.00 9.39 17.74
C ASN A 373 18.01 10.02 18.75
N GLU A 374 17.69 11.30 18.58
CA GLU A 374 16.67 12.00 19.37
C GLU A 374 15.31 11.30 19.26
N LEU A 375 14.83 11.09 18.03
CA LEU A 375 13.55 10.44 17.78
C LEU A 375 13.55 8.97 18.21
N GLN A 376 14.65 8.25 18.04
CA GLN A 376 14.80 6.87 18.52
C GLN A 376 14.67 6.79 20.04
N THR A 377 15.32 7.71 20.75
CA THR A 377 15.26 7.78 22.22
C THR A 377 13.84 8.09 22.67
N SER A 378 13.18 9.07 22.05
CA SER A 378 11.78 9.39 22.35
C SER A 378 10.83 8.21 22.09
N LEU A 379 10.99 7.50 20.97
CA LEU A 379 10.20 6.31 20.67
C LEU A 379 10.39 5.23 21.74
N ASN A 380 11.64 4.97 22.14
CA ASN A 380 11.96 3.96 23.15
C ASN A 380 11.34 4.30 24.52
N THR A 381 11.52 5.54 24.96
CA THR A 381 11.09 6.03 26.28
C THR A 381 9.58 6.21 26.39
N ASN A 382 8.92 6.71 25.34
CA ASN A 382 7.50 7.09 25.41
C ASN A 382 6.56 6.04 24.83
N VAL A 383 7.04 5.08 24.05
CA VAL A 383 6.19 4.13 23.33
C VAL A 383 6.61 2.68 23.58
N VAL A 384 7.86 2.33 23.23
CA VAL A 384 8.33 0.93 23.28
C VAL A 384 8.22 0.35 24.68
N VAL A 385 8.56 1.13 25.71
CA VAL A 385 8.46 0.68 27.10
C VAL A 385 7.03 0.29 27.47
N HIS A 386 6.03 1.08 27.08
CA HIS A 386 4.62 0.82 27.39
C HIS A 386 4.08 -0.35 26.57
N TYR A 387 4.46 -0.44 25.29
CA TYR A 387 4.11 -1.56 24.44
C TYR A 387 4.64 -2.90 25.00
N LYS A 388 5.91 -2.96 25.40
CA LYS A 388 6.52 -4.17 25.98
C LYS A 388 5.86 -4.59 27.29
N ARG A 389 5.54 -3.63 28.17
CA ARG A 389 4.81 -3.90 29.42
C ARG A 389 3.41 -4.46 29.15
N ALA A 390 2.71 -3.88 28.17
CA ALA A 390 1.39 -4.37 27.78
C ALA A 390 1.44 -5.75 27.12
N GLN A 391 2.47 -6.04 26.34
CA GLN A 391 2.70 -7.38 25.82
C GLN A 391 2.87 -8.40 26.96
N GLY A 392 3.71 -8.10 27.96
CA GLY A 392 3.86 -8.95 29.14
C GLY A 392 2.56 -9.15 29.93
N TYR A 393 1.72 -8.10 30.03
CA TYR A 393 0.39 -8.20 30.63
C TYR A 393 -0.54 -9.12 29.82
N ILE A 394 -0.60 -8.96 28.49
CA ILE A 394 -1.43 -9.78 27.60
C ILE A 394 -1.00 -11.26 27.63
N ASP A 395 0.31 -11.52 27.63
CA ASP A 395 0.86 -12.87 27.74
C ASP A 395 0.44 -13.52 29.06
N ALA A 396 0.49 -12.77 30.16
CA ALA A 396 0.06 -13.23 31.48
C ALA A 396 -1.46 -13.50 31.54
N VAL A 397 -2.30 -12.61 31.00
CA VAL A 397 -3.76 -12.84 30.95
C VAL A 397 -4.09 -14.07 30.09
N THR A 398 -3.44 -14.23 28.94
CA THR A 398 -3.67 -15.37 28.04
C THR A 398 -3.29 -16.68 28.71
N SER A 399 -2.11 -16.71 29.34
CA SER A 399 -1.65 -17.85 30.12
C SER A 399 -2.57 -18.14 31.31
N GLY A 400 -3.01 -17.10 32.02
CA GLY A 400 -3.93 -17.21 33.14
C GLY A 400 -5.30 -17.78 32.77
N LYS A 401 -5.88 -17.34 31.64
CA LYS A 401 -7.13 -17.90 31.12
C LYS A 401 -7.00 -19.38 30.72
N LYS A 402 -5.84 -19.79 30.20
CA LYS A 402 -5.54 -21.21 29.94
C LYS A 402 -5.54 -22.01 31.25
N LEU A 403 -4.91 -21.49 32.31
CA LEU A 403 -4.92 -22.14 33.62
C LEU A 403 -6.33 -22.30 34.17
N LEU A 404 -7.18 -21.27 34.07
CA LEU A 404 -8.58 -21.38 34.51
C LEU A 404 -9.35 -22.44 33.73
N ALA A 405 -9.23 -22.47 32.40
CA ALA A 405 -9.90 -23.50 31.59
C ALA A 405 -9.47 -24.92 32.01
N MET A 406 -8.18 -25.14 32.25
CA MET A 406 -7.67 -26.42 32.76
C MET A 406 -8.13 -26.72 34.19
N THR A 407 -8.29 -25.69 35.02
CA THR A 407 -8.81 -25.82 36.39
C THR A 407 -10.27 -26.28 36.35
N ASP A 408 -11.10 -25.64 35.51
CA ASP A 408 -12.51 -26.00 35.34
C ASP A 408 -12.66 -27.43 34.79
N GLU A 409 -11.81 -27.84 33.84
CA GLU A 409 -11.82 -29.18 33.27
C GLU A 409 -11.44 -30.26 34.29
N LEU A 410 -10.41 -30.01 35.12
CA LEU A 410 -10.05 -30.89 36.22
C LEU A 410 -11.18 -30.97 37.25
N GLN A 411 -11.72 -29.83 37.68
CA GLN A 411 -12.78 -29.76 38.67
C GLN A 411 -14.02 -30.56 38.23
N ASN A 412 -14.43 -30.40 36.96
CA ASN A 412 -15.55 -31.14 36.40
C ASN A 412 -15.27 -32.64 36.37
N THR A 413 -14.10 -33.05 35.88
CA THR A 413 -13.71 -34.47 35.78
C THR A 413 -13.65 -35.13 37.15
N MET A 414 -13.02 -34.47 38.14
CA MET A 414 -12.92 -34.99 39.50
C MET A 414 -14.28 -35.04 40.22
N SER A 415 -15.25 -34.24 39.78
CA SER A 415 -16.61 -34.29 40.34
C SER A 415 -17.47 -35.39 39.72
N THR A 416 -17.20 -35.79 38.47
CA THR A 416 -17.98 -36.81 37.75
C THR A 416 -17.39 -38.22 37.87
N ASP A 417 -16.07 -38.35 37.74
CA ASP A 417 -15.35 -39.62 37.79
C ASP A 417 -13.98 -39.43 38.45
N PRO A 418 -13.93 -39.43 39.79
CA PRO A 418 -12.71 -39.17 40.53
C PRO A 418 -11.63 -40.26 40.42
N LEU A 419 -11.97 -41.44 39.88
CA LEU A 419 -11.05 -42.57 39.66
C LEU A 419 -10.58 -42.65 38.20
N SER A 420 -10.96 -41.70 37.34
CA SER A 420 -10.58 -41.71 35.92
C SER A 420 -9.09 -41.42 35.68
N ASP A 421 -8.49 -42.12 34.72
CA ASP A 421 -7.14 -41.79 34.18
C ASP A 421 -7.09 -40.38 33.58
N THR A 422 -8.23 -39.90 33.08
CA THR A 422 -8.36 -38.54 32.55
C THR A 422 -8.16 -37.50 33.66
N GLY A 423 -8.75 -37.71 34.84
CA GLY A 423 -8.58 -36.83 36.00
C GLY A 423 -7.13 -36.76 36.48
N GLU A 424 -6.44 -37.91 36.55
CA GLU A 424 -5.01 -37.97 36.87
C GLU A 424 -4.16 -37.22 35.84
N SER A 425 -4.39 -37.45 34.55
CA SER A 425 -3.67 -36.78 33.47
C SER A 425 -3.85 -35.26 33.51
N LEU A 426 -5.08 -34.78 33.72
CA LEU A 426 -5.39 -33.36 33.86
C LEU A 426 -4.72 -32.74 35.09
N PHE A 427 -4.69 -33.45 36.23
CA PHE A 427 -4.01 -33.00 37.44
C PHE A 427 -2.51 -32.78 37.22
N HIS A 428 -1.84 -33.75 36.60
CA HIS A 428 -0.41 -33.64 36.29
C HIS A 428 -0.13 -32.54 35.27
N THR A 429 -0.98 -32.42 34.24
CA THR A 429 -0.86 -31.38 33.22
C THR A 429 -1.04 -29.99 33.82
N LEU A 430 -2.05 -29.79 34.67
CA LEU A 430 -2.29 -28.53 35.37
C LEU A 430 -1.14 -28.20 36.34
N SER A 431 -0.68 -29.18 37.13
CA SER A 431 0.47 -29.02 38.02
C SER A 431 1.74 -28.58 37.27
N TYR A 432 1.99 -29.16 36.11
CA TYR A 432 3.10 -28.77 35.24
C TYR A 432 2.93 -27.37 34.65
N GLU A 433 1.73 -27.06 34.13
CA GLU A 433 1.45 -25.77 33.52
C GLU A 433 1.45 -24.63 34.55
N ILE A 434 1.06 -24.84 35.81
CA ILE A 434 1.21 -23.83 36.88
C ILE A 434 2.68 -23.43 37.05
N LYS A 435 3.59 -24.41 37.15
CA LYS A 435 5.02 -24.18 37.30
C LYS A 435 5.63 -23.50 36.07
N LYS A 436 5.26 -23.98 34.88
CA LYS A 436 5.76 -23.46 33.59
C LYS A 436 5.30 -22.02 33.34
N ASN A 437 4.02 -21.73 33.56
CA ASN A 437 3.42 -20.44 33.26
C ASN A 437 3.69 -19.36 34.32
N ALA A 438 4.15 -19.75 35.52
CA ALA A 438 4.60 -18.81 36.55
C ALA A 438 5.53 -17.74 35.95
N VAL A 439 6.48 -18.13 35.09
CA VAL A 439 7.42 -17.22 34.42
C VAL A 439 6.72 -16.09 33.66
N LEU A 440 5.60 -16.38 32.99
CA LEU A 440 4.83 -15.38 32.25
C LEU A 440 4.06 -14.45 33.19
N LEU A 441 3.45 -15.00 34.24
CA LEU A 441 2.69 -14.24 35.22
C LEU A 441 3.59 -13.26 36.01
N TYR A 442 4.85 -13.62 36.28
CA TYR A 442 5.80 -12.73 36.97
C TYR A 442 6.35 -11.60 36.08
N ARG A 443 6.22 -11.67 34.75
CA ARG A 443 6.65 -10.60 33.82
C ARG A 443 5.76 -9.36 33.84
N VAL A 444 4.58 -9.44 34.46
CA VAL A 444 3.67 -8.29 34.58
C VAL A 444 4.37 -7.16 35.31
N TYR A 445 4.31 -5.96 34.72
CA TYR A 445 4.88 -4.76 35.29
C TYR A 445 3.94 -4.16 36.35
N GLY A 446 4.51 -3.77 37.49
CA GLY A 446 3.76 -3.27 38.65
C GLY A 446 3.39 -4.40 39.61
N GLN A 447 3.74 -4.22 40.89
CA GLN A 447 3.51 -5.22 41.92
C GLN A 447 2.01 -5.50 42.14
N SER A 448 1.21 -4.45 42.34
CA SER A 448 -0.23 -4.58 42.56
C SER A 448 -0.97 -5.25 41.39
N THR A 449 -0.60 -4.91 40.15
CA THR A 449 -1.15 -5.58 38.95
C THR A 449 -0.76 -7.05 38.92
N ARG A 450 0.51 -7.38 39.17
CA ARG A 450 0.99 -8.76 39.17
C ARG A 450 0.26 -9.60 40.23
N GLU A 451 0.14 -9.08 41.44
CA GLU A 451 -0.56 -9.76 42.54
C GLU A 451 -2.03 -10.02 42.19
N ALA A 452 -2.73 -9.05 41.60
CA ALA A 452 -4.12 -9.24 41.17
C ALA A 452 -4.26 -10.29 40.06
N ILE A 453 -3.33 -10.32 39.10
CA ILE A 453 -3.27 -11.35 38.04
C ILE A 453 -3.02 -12.73 38.64
N LEU A 454 -2.07 -12.87 39.56
CA LEU A 454 -1.80 -14.13 40.26
C LEU A 454 -3.01 -14.61 41.06
N ALA A 455 -3.68 -13.71 41.78
CA ALA A 455 -4.88 -14.01 42.55
C ALA A 455 -6.06 -14.44 41.65
N SER A 456 -6.20 -13.85 40.46
CA SER A 456 -7.30 -14.18 39.54
C SER A 456 -7.09 -15.51 38.82
N TYR A 457 -5.85 -15.88 38.51
CA TYR A 457 -5.57 -16.97 37.57
C TYR A 457 -4.74 -18.13 38.13
N LYS A 458 -3.74 -17.85 38.98
CA LYS A 458 -2.84 -18.88 39.52
C LYS A 458 -3.39 -19.48 40.81
N ALA A 459 -3.88 -18.64 41.72
CA ALA A 459 -4.38 -19.08 43.02
C ALA A 459 -5.56 -20.08 42.91
N PRO A 460 -6.53 -19.92 41.99
CA PRO A 460 -7.58 -20.94 41.81
C PRO A 460 -7.03 -22.29 41.34
N ALA A 461 -6.08 -22.28 40.41
CA ALA A 461 -5.44 -23.49 39.90
C ALA A 461 -4.63 -24.21 40.99
N GLU A 462 -3.87 -23.47 41.80
CA GLU A 462 -3.12 -24.04 42.94
C GLU A 462 -4.06 -24.63 43.98
N LYS A 463 -5.17 -23.94 44.28
CA LYS A 463 -6.19 -24.42 45.21
C LYS A 463 -6.83 -25.72 44.70
N GLU A 464 -7.09 -25.85 43.41
CA GLU A 464 -7.70 -27.05 42.84
C GLU A 464 -6.73 -28.25 42.86
N ILE A 465 -5.44 -28.02 42.60
CA ILE A 465 -4.39 -29.03 42.79
C ILE A 465 -4.31 -29.47 44.26
N ASP A 466 -4.28 -28.51 45.20
CA ASP A 466 -4.21 -28.83 46.63
C ASP A 466 -5.46 -29.59 47.11
N LYS A 467 -6.64 -29.29 46.54
CA LYS A 467 -7.90 -29.97 46.83
C LYS A 467 -7.87 -31.45 46.43
N HIS A 468 -7.27 -31.79 45.29
CA HIS A 468 -7.32 -33.14 44.72
C HIS A 468 -6.04 -33.96 44.87
N ARG A 469 -4.96 -33.42 45.46
CA ARG A 469 -3.67 -34.11 45.63
C ARG A 469 -3.76 -35.50 46.27
N PHE A 470 -4.59 -35.65 47.30
CA PHE A 470 -4.73 -36.92 48.03
C PHE A 470 -5.58 -37.93 47.26
N ALA A 471 -6.59 -37.45 46.52
CA ALA A 471 -7.40 -38.30 45.65
C ALA A 471 -6.52 -38.90 44.54
N ILE A 472 -5.75 -38.07 43.82
CA ILE A 472 -4.84 -38.56 42.78
C ILE A 472 -3.77 -39.50 43.35
N SER A 473 -3.18 -39.17 44.51
CA SER A 473 -2.22 -40.08 45.16
C SER A 473 -2.84 -41.43 45.52
N ALA A 474 -4.09 -41.43 46.01
CA ALA A 474 -4.83 -42.65 46.31
C ALA A 474 -5.14 -43.45 45.03
N LYS A 475 -5.53 -42.80 43.94
CA LYS A 475 -5.77 -43.45 42.64
C LYS A 475 -4.51 -44.15 42.14
N MET A 476 -3.38 -43.45 42.09
CA MET A 476 -2.12 -44.03 41.64
C MET A 476 -1.73 -45.27 42.46
N LYS A 477 -2.02 -45.26 43.77
CA LYS A 477 -1.78 -46.40 44.66
C LYS A 477 -2.77 -47.54 44.46
N ILE A 478 -4.02 -47.22 44.16
CA ILE A 478 -5.04 -48.21 43.74
C ILE A 478 -4.60 -48.89 42.44
N ASP A 479 -4.17 -48.15 41.42
CA ASP A 479 -3.70 -48.71 40.15
C ASP A 479 -2.43 -49.56 40.33
N GLU A 480 -1.51 -49.13 41.21
CA GLU A 480 -0.32 -49.88 41.61
C GLU A 480 -0.74 -51.23 42.24
N LEU A 481 -1.71 -51.22 43.16
CA LEU A 481 -2.22 -52.42 43.83
C LEU A 481 -2.98 -53.36 42.86
N GLU A 482 -3.84 -52.81 41.99
CA GLU A 482 -4.56 -53.59 40.96
C GLU A 482 -3.60 -54.23 39.94
N THR A 483 -2.44 -53.61 39.72
CA THR A 483 -1.39 -54.20 38.86
C THR A 483 -0.62 -55.28 39.61
N LEU A 484 -0.24 -55.03 40.87
CA LEU A 484 0.52 -55.98 41.69
C LEU A 484 -0.28 -57.23 42.06
N SER A 485 -1.59 -57.10 42.31
CA SER A 485 -2.48 -58.22 42.63
C SER A 485 -2.64 -59.24 41.49
N LYS A 486 -2.18 -58.92 40.27
CA LYS A 486 -2.08 -59.87 39.15
C LYS A 486 -0.84 -60.75 39.22
N GLN A 487 0.05 -60.50 40.19
CA GLN A 487 1.25 -61.28 40.49
C GLN A 487 1.16 -61.81 41.94
N PRO A 488 1.99 -62.81 42.32
CA PRO A 488 2.03 -63.29 43.70
C PRO A 488 2.54 -62.17 44.64
N ILE A 489 1.66 -61.67 45.51
CA ILE A 489 1.94 -60.71 46.58
C ILE A 489 1.61 -61.37 47.92
N SER A 490 2.37 -61.07 48.98
CA SER A 490 2.07 -61.61 50.31
C SER A 490 0.88 -60.89 50.94
N ASP A 491 0.11 -61.59 51.78
CA ASP A 491 -1.02 -60.99 52.51
C ASP A 491 -0.59 -59.79 53.37
N GLU A 492 0.63 -59.86 53.93
CA GLU A 492 1.23 -58.77 54.71
C GLU A 492 1.49 -57.54 53.85
N GLU A 493 2.07 -57.71 52.64
CA GLU A 493 2.31 -56.60 51.73
C GLU A 493 1.00 -56.03 51.19
N TYR A 494 0.03 -56.87 50.81
CA TYR A 494 -1.28 -56.43 50.34
C TYR A 494 -2.01 -55.59 51.41
N THR A 495 -2.03 -56.06 52.65
CA THR A 495 -2.65 -55.35 53.79
C THR A 495 -1.96 -54.01 54.04
N ALA A 496 -0.62 -53.95 53.96
CA ALA A 496 0.13 -52.71 54.12
C ALA A 496 -0.20 -51.68 53.01
N ARG A 497 -0.34 -52.11 51.76
CA ARG A 497 -0.73 -51.23 50.64
C ARG A 497 -2.16 -50.71 50.77
N VAL A 498 -3.10 -51.56 51.20
CA VAL A 498 -4.47 -51.12 51.50
C VAL A 498 -4.48 -50.06 52.61
N ALA A 499 -3.72 -50.26 53.69
CA ALA A 499 -3.61 -49.28 54.77
C ALA A 499 -2.98 -47.94 54.31
N GLU A 500 -2.01 -47.98 53.37
CA GLU A 500 -1.46 -46.77 52.74
C GLU A 500 -2.55 -45.99 51.97
N ILE A 501 -3.35 -46.70 51.17
CA ILE A 501 -4.46 -46.10 50.41
C ILE A 501 -5.51 -45.52 51.36
N GLU A 502 -5.90 -46.24 52.42
CA GLU A 502 -6.84 -45.75 53.43
C GLU A 502 -6.38 -44.44 54.08
N ASN A 503 -5.09 -44.34 54.42
CA ASN A 503 -4.53 -43.13 54.99
C ASN A 503 -4.61 -41.95 54.01
N LEU A 504 -4.36 -42.17 52.72
CA LEU A 504 -4.52 -41.15 51.68
C LEU A 504 -5.98 -40.74 51.51
N VAL A 505 -6.90 -41.72 51.44
CA VAL A 505 -8.34 -41.49 51.31
C VAL A 505 -8.91 -40.72 52.51
N SER A 506 -8.37 -40.96 53.71
CA SER A 506 -8.78 -40.24 54.92
C SER A 506 -8.55 -38.73 54.81
N GLN A 507 -7.52 -38.31 54.06
CA GLN A 507 -7.10 -36.92 53.86
C GLN A 507 -7.80 -36.22 52.68
N ILE A 508 -8.65 -36.92 51.91
CA ILE A 508 -9.41 -36.30 50.82
C ILE A 508 -10.42 -35.30 51.40
N PRO A 509 -10.35 -34.00 51.03
CA PRO A 509 -11.18 -32.96 51.62
C PRO A 509 -12.61 -32.92 51.04
N ASP A 510 -12.79 -33.32 49.78
CA ASP A 510 -14.09 -33.32 49.11
C ASP A 510 -14.86 -34.60 49.47
N ALA A 511 -15.97 -34.44 50.20
CA ALA A 511 -16.75 -35.57 50.72
C ALA A 511 -17.34 -36.46 49.61
N SER A 512 -17.75 -35.85 48.48
CA SER A 512 -18.34 -36.60 47.37
C SER A 512 -17.29 -37.44 46.67
N VAL A 513 -16.10 -36.85 46.45
CA VAL A 513 -14.95 -37.59 45.92
C VAL A 513 -14.53 -38.70 46.89
N LYS A 514 -14.40 -38.38 48.18
CA LYS A 514 -13.99 -39.35 49.21
C LYS A 514 -14.93 -40.55 49.27
N ALA A 515 -16.23 -40.36 49.10
CA ALA A 515 -17.20 -41.45 49.09
C ALA A 515 -16.91 -42.49 48.00
N VAL A 516 -16.55 -42.05 46.78
CA VAL A 516 -16.17 -42.94 45.66
C VAL A 516 -14.94 -43.79 46.01
N TYR A 517 -13.93 -43.18 46.64
CA TYR A 517 -12.73 -43.92 47.06
C TYR A 517 -13.01 -44.90 48.22
N LEU A 518 -13.92 -44.57 49.13
CA LEU A 518 -14.33 -45.47 50.21
C LEU A 518 -15.10 -46.69 49.69
N GLU A 519 -15.95 -46.50 48.68
CA GLU A 519 -16.63 -47.59 47.98
C GLU A 519 -15.61 -48.51 47.30
N LYS A 520 -14.65 -47.94 46.56
CA LYS A 520 -13.57 -48.71 45.93
C LYS A 520 -12.70 -49.46 46.95
N LEU A 521 -12.39 -48.86 48.09
CA LEU A 521 -11.66 -49.51 49.18
C LEU A 521 -12.40 -50.69 49.79
N ALA A 522 -13.74 -50.67 49.79
CA ALA A 522 -14.53 -51.79 50.30
C ALA A 522 -14.40 -53.04 49.40
N GLU A 523 -14.12 -52.88 48.10
CA GLU A 523 -13.83 -53.99 47.19
C GLU A 523 -12.52 -54.71 47.56
N PHE A 524 -11.50 -53.98 48.00
CA PHE A 524 -10.19 -54.56 48.34
C PHE A 524 -10.14 -55.28 49.70
N LYS A 525 -11.18 -55.12 50.52
CA LYS A 525 -11.31 -55.73 51.86
C LYS A 525 -12.14 -57.01 51.87
N GLN A 526 -12.77 -57.36 50.76
CA GLN A 526 -13.46 -58.64 50.55
C GLN A 526 -12.45 -59.66 50.02
#